data_AF-A0AAU5KKG5-F1
#
_entry.id   AF-A0AAU5KKG5-F1
#
_cell.length_a   1.000
_cell.length_b   1.000
_cell.length_c   1.000
_cell.angle_alpha   90.00
_cell.angle_beta   90.00
_cell.angle_gamma   90.00
#
_symmetry.space_group_name_H-M   'P 1'
#
loop_
_entity.id
_entity.type
_entity.pdbx_description
1 polymer ?
#
loop_
_entity_poly.entity_id
_entity_poly.type
_entity_poly.pdbx_seq_one_letter_code
_entity_poly.pdbx_strand_id
1 'polypeptide(L)'
;MVETLMVPPGLTPRTAPELLADACRQLNADCPALRVRVCEEGGPGSAPEPTGWVAARDFAQRMDELVAGEARRIRADHGCAVPPHVSAARLLHHYLWSVCLLAVGPWYLERRVPVLGADQLWIAPHSGELAFRPGGFACLSDDPAARGVAGVRVVPGGSELRAELRAAVAEHAEPVLAAFRPVAKRGSRALWGMVTDDLVSALWYLGRELGREEDAVARAAELLPGGTAPMVGSADFRRLAGSGGAEHLTRTRLGCCLYYVVRPADTCITCPRTGDEERVRRLEA
;
A
#
# COMPACT_ATOMS: atom_id res chain seq x y z
N MET A 1 43.78 -33.44 28.01
CA MET A 1 42.54 -33.43 27.20
C MET A 1 41.66 -32.33 27.77
N VAL A 2 41.70 -31.14 27.16
CA VAL A 2 40.73 -30.07 27.44
C VAL A 2 40.05 -29.84 26.10
N GLU A 3 38.80 -30.26 26.03
CA GLU A 3 37.97 -30.22 24.84
C GLU A 3 37.48 -28.78 24.66
N THR A 4 38.02 -28.10 23.64
CA THR A 4 37.60 -26.75 23.27
C THR A 4 36.21 -26.84 22.63
N LEU A 5 35.19 -26.48 23.41
CA LEU A 5 33.83 -26.25 22.90
C LEU A 5 33.87 -25.15 21.83
N MET A 6 33.69 -25.55 20.58
CA MET A 6 33.39 -24.63 19.48
C MET A 6 32.04 -23.97 19.75
N VAL A 7 32.06 -22.67 20.05
CA VAL A 7 30.88 -21.81 20.02
C VAL A 7 30.48 -21.65 18.54
N PRO A 8 29.25 -21.99 18.13
CA PRO A 8 28.81 -21.77 16.76
C PRO A 8 28.88 -20.27 16.43
N PRO A 9 29.18 -19.87 15.18
CA PRO A 9 29.17 -18.46 14.81
C PRO A 9 27.80 -17.88 15.14
N GLY A 10 27.78 -16.90 16.07
CA GLY A 10 26.57 -16.20 16.44
C GLY A 10 26.00 -15.49 15.21
N LEU A 11 24.70 -15.68 14.93
CA LEU A 11 24.02 -14.88 13.92
C LEU A 11 24.26 -13.40 14.23
N THR A 12 24.77 -12.66 13.26
CA THR A 12 24.87 -11.21 13.36
C THR A 12 23.47 -10.65 13.64
N PRO A 13 23.30 -9.76 14.64
CA PRO A 13 21.99 -9.17 14.93
C PRO A 13 21.46 -8.47 13.68
N ARG A 14 20.25 -8.84 13.25
CA ARG A 14 19.62 -8.22 12.09
C ARG A 14 19.20 -6.79 12.41
N THR A 15 19.39 -5.91 11.45
CA THR A 15 19.01 -4.50 11.51
C THR A 15 17.52 -4.31 11.21
N ALA A 16 16.96 -3.16 11.60
CA ALA A 16 15.57 -2.85 11.28
C ALA A 16 15.25 -2.83 9.77
N PRO A 17 16.12 -2.25 8.90
CA PRO A 17 15.94 -2.32 7.46
C PRO A 17 15.91 -3.75 6.91
N GLU A 18 16.78 -4.65 7.40
CA GLU A 18 16.79 -6.06 6.95
C GLU A 18 15.49 -6.78 7.33
N LEU A 19 14.98 -6.55 8.54
CA LEU A 19 13.71 -7.13 9.00
C LEU A 19 12.54 -6.67 8.12
N LEU A 20 12.45 -5.39 7.81
CA LEU A 20 11.41 -4.88 6.90
C LEU A 20 11.63 -5.33 5.46
N ALA A 21 12.87 -5.46 5.00
CA ALA A 21 13.18 -5.95 3.67
C ALA A 21 12.64 -7.37 3.46
N ASP A 22 12.76 -8.24 4.47
CA ASP A 22 12.17 -9.58 4.46
C ASP A 22 10.65 -9.54 4.37
N ALA A 23 9.99 -8.72 5.19
CA ALA A 23 8.55 -8.56 5.13
C ALA A 23 8.10 -8.06 3.73
N CYS A 24 8.82 -7.12 3.13
CA CYS A 24 8.52 -6.63 1.78
C CYS A 24 8.76 -7.69 0.70
N ARG A 25 9.79 -8.53 0.85
CA ARG A 25 10.04 -9.66 -0.06
C ARG A 25 8.94 -10.71 0.06
N GLN A 26 8.48 -11.01 1.28
CA GLN A 26 7.34 -11.89 1.51
C GLN A 26 6.07 -11.34 0.85
N LEU A 27 5.79 -10.03 0.99
CA LEU A 27 4.67 -9.40 0.31
C LEU A 27 4.76 -9.53 -1.21
N ASN A 28 5.93 -9.30 -1.81
CA ASN A 28 6.10 -9.51 -3.26
C ASN A 28 5.81 -10.96 -3.69
N ALA A 29 6.12 -11.94 -2.84
CA ALA A 29 5.84 -13.35 -3.13
C ALA A 29 4.35 -13.68 -3.00
N ASP A 30 3.68 -13.14 -1.97
CA ASP A 30 2.27 -13.42 -1.67
C ASP A 30 1.30 -12.56 -2.49
N CYS A 31 1.75 -11.41 -3.02
CA CYS A 31 0.91 -10.43 -3.70
C CYS A 31 1.37 -10.22 -5.15
N PRO A 32 0.89 -11.04 -6.12
CA PRO A 32 1.28 -10.90 -7.53
C PRO A 32 1.00 -9.53 -8.16
N ALA A 33 0.04 -8.78 -7.60
CA ALA A 33 -0.28 -7.43 -8.04
C ALA A 33 0.73 -6.36 -7.54
N LEU A 34 1.54 -6.67 -6.52
CA LEU A 34 2.58 -5.78 -6.02
C LEU A 34 3.85 -5.95 -6.85
N ARG A 35 4.41 -4.83 -7.32
CA ARG A 35 5.70 -4.79 -8.02
C ARG A 35 6.61 -3.76 -7.38
N VAL A 36 7.33 -4.18 -6.34
CA VAL A 36 8.29 -3.31 -5.65
C VAL A 36 9.69 -3.93 -5.60
N ARG A 37 10.68 -3.17 -6.00
CA ARG A 37 12.09 -3.47 -5.76
C ARG A 37 12.47 -3.06 -4.34
N VAL A 38 12.85 -4.02 -3.51
CA VAL A 38 13.39 -3.73 -2.18
C VAL A 38 14.87 -3.40 -2.32
N CYS A 39 15.26 -2.17 -1.95
CA CYS A 39 16.64 -1.70 -2.05
C CYS A 39 17.44 -2.17 -0.82
N GLU A 40 18.69 -2.57 -1.04
CA GLU A 40 19.60 -2.98 0.04
C GLU A 40 20.49 -1.80 0.49
N GLU A 41 20.86 -1.76 1.78
CA GLU A 41 21.82 -0.77 2.27
C GLU A 41 23.24 -1.14 1.80
N GLY A 42 23.91 -0.23 1.09
CA GLY A 42 25.36 -0.31 0.80
C GLY A 42 25.83 -1.40 -0.18
N GLY A 43 24.93 -2.21 -0.75
CA GLY A 43 25.26 -3.24 -1.75
C GLY A 43 24.96 -2.84 -3.20
N PRO A 44 25.41 -3.63 -4.21
CA PRO A 44 24.94 -3.50 -5.59
C PRO A 44 23.42 -3.72 -5.63
N GLY A 45 22.65 -2.64 -5.86
CA GLY A 45 21.22 -2.58 -5.53
C GLY A 45 20.83 -1.42 -4.59
N SER A 46 21.78 -0.52 -4.30
CA SER A 46 21.53 0.80 -3.71
C SER A 46 20.38 1.54 -4.39
N ALA A 47 19.78 2.52 -3.70
CA ALA A 47 18.67 3.36 -4.19
C ALA A 47 18.75 3.58 -5.71
N PRO A 48 17.64 3.41 -6.45
CA PRO A 48 17.66 3.36 -7.91
C PRO A 48 18.47 4.55 -8.47
N GLU A 49 19.30 4.29 -9.48
CA GLU A 49 20.12 5.36 -10.08
C GLU A 49 19.23 6.57 -10.40
N PRO A 50 19.67 7.80 -10.08
CA PRO A 50 18.83 9.00 -10.26
C PRO A 50 18.31 9.18 -11.69
N THR A 51 18.97 8.57 -12.67
CA THR A 51 18.62 8.62 -14.09
C THR A 51 17.48 7.65 -14.40
N GLY A 52 16.26 8.00 -14.00
CA GLY A 52 15.03 7.36 -14.51
C GLY A 52 13.98 7.01 -13.48
N TRP A 53 14.29 7.13 -12.20
CA TRP A 53 13.33 6.96 -11.10
C TRP A 53 13.00 8.30 -10.47
N VAL A 54 11.75 8.47 -10.03
CA VAL A 54 11.28 9.70 -9.38
C VAL A 54 10.95 9.35 -7.93
N ALA A 55 11.63 10.01 -6.99
CA ALA A 55 11.32 9.87 -5.56
C ALA A 55 9.98 10.54 -5.24
N ALA A 56 9.26 10.06 -4.24
CA ALA A 56 7.98 10.63 -3.83
C ALA A 56 8.09 12.13 -3.47
N ARG A 57 9.21 12.52 -2.85
CA ARG A 57 9.54 13.93 -2.55
C ARG A 57 9.65 14.84 -3.78
N ASP A 58 9.92 14.26 -4.96
CA ASP A 58 10.16 14.97 -6.22
C ASP A 58 8.94 14.92 -7.16
N PHE A 59 7.80 14.39 -6.70
CA PHE A 59 6.59 14.24 -7.52
C PHE A 59 6.04 15.56 -8.05
N ALA A 60 6.07 16.63 -7.25
CA ALA A 60 5.56 17.93 -7.68
C ALA A 60 6.35 18.48 -8.88
N GLN A 61 7.65 18.27 -8.91
CA GLN A 61 8.57 18.75 -9.94
C GLN A 61 8.55 17.87 -11.20
N ARG A 62 8.11 16.61 -11.08
CA ARG A 62 8.15 15.60 -12.16
C ARG A 62 6.75 15.08 -12.54
N MET A 63 5.69 15.78 -12.14
CA MET A 63 4.30 15.34 -12.31
C MET A 63 3.93 15.08 -13.77
N ASP A 64 4.33 15.97 -14.69
CA ASP A 64 4.03 15.82 -16.12
C ASP A 64 4.60 14.53 -16.71
N GLU A 65 5.84 14.20 -16.33
CA GLU A 65 6.48 12.96 -16.75
C GLU A 65 5.79 11.73 -16.19
N LEU A 66 5.42 11.75 -14.91
CA LEU A 66 4.72 10.67 -14.25
C LEU A 66 3.34 10.41 -14.89
N VAL A 67 2.56 11.47 -15.12
CA VAL A 67 1.23 11.39 -15.75
C VAL A 67 1.35 10.94 -17.22
N ALA A 68 2.34 11.44 -17.96
CA ALA A 68 2.60 10.99 -19.32
C ALA A 68 3.04 9.52 -19.37
N GLY A 69 3.81 9.08 -18.37
CA GLY A 69 4.19 7.69 -18.16
C GLY A 69 2.98 6.77 -17.99
N GLU A 70 2.08 7.14 -17.09
CA GLU A 70 0.82 6.39 -16.88
C GLU A 70 -0.06 6.38 -18.13
N ALA A 71 -0.18 7.51 -18.83
CA ALA A 71 -0.93 7.58 -20.08
C ALA A 71 -0.38 6.62 -21.16
N ARG A 72 0.96 6.48 -21.23
CA ARG A 72 1.61 5.52 -22.15
C ARG A 72 1.34 4.07 -21.75
N ARG A 73 1.40 3.75 -20.45
CA ARG A 73 1.05 2.40 -19.95
C ARG A 73 -0.39 2.04 -20.26
N ILE A 74 -1.34 2.92 -19.92
CA ILE A 74 -2.76 2.72 -20.23
C ILE A 74 -2.96 2.45 -21.72
N ARG A 75 -2.28 3.21 -22.60
CA ARG A 75 -2.36 3.00 -24.05
C ARG A 75 -1.77 1.66 -24.47
N ALA A 76 -0.62 1.26 -23.91
CA ALA A 76 0.02 -0.01 -24.24
C ALA A 76 -0.83 -1.21 -23.80
N ASP A 77 -1.39 -1.16 -22.60
CA ASP A 77 -2.09 -2.29 -21.98
C ASP A 77 -3.57 -2.39 -22.44
N HIS A 78 -4.18 -1.28 -22.83
CA HIS A 78 -5.61 -1.22 -23.14
C HIS A 78 -5.94 -0.66 -24.53
N GLY A 79 -4.95 -0.21 -25.30
CA GLY A 79 -5.16 0.33 -26.65
C GLY A 79 -5.93 1.65 -26.69
N CYS A 80 -6.17 2.30 -25.55
CA CYS A 80 -6.99 3.51 -25.46
C CYS A 80 -6.20 4.72 -24.94
N ALA A 81 -6.66 5.91 -25.32
CA ALA A 81 -6.16 7.17 -24.79
C ALA A 81 -7.14 7.70 -23.75
N VAL A 82 -6.64 8.23 -22.63
CA VAL A 82 -7.47 8.81 -21.58
C VAL A 82 -7.07 10.27 -21.30
N PRO A 83 -8.00 11.11 -20.79
CA PRO A 83 -7.68 12.46 -20.38
C PRO A 83 -6.59 12.52 -19.29
N PRO A 84 -5.77 13.58 -19.21
CA PRO A 84 -4.68 13.68 -18.24
C PRO A 84 -5.09 13.48 -16.77
N HIS A 85 -6.25 13.99 -16.37
CA HIS A 85 -6.75 13.81 -14.99
C HIS A 85 -7.15 12.35 -14.68
N VAL A 86 -7.48 11.55 -15.69
CA VAL A 86 -7.72 10.11 -15.53
C VAL A 86 -6.40 9.41 -15.32
N SER A 87 -5.38 9.69 -16.16
CA SER A 87 -4.02 9.17 -15.95
C SER A 87 -3.49 9.55 -14.56
N ALA A 88 -3.67 10.80 -14.13
CA ALA A 88 -3.27 11.22 -12.79
C ALA A 88 -3.99 10.43 -11.68
N ALA A 89 -5.29 10.17 -11.81
CA ALA A 89 -6.04 9.37 -10.83
C ALA A 89 -5.63 7.88 -10.84
N ARG A 90 -5.30 7.32 -12.01
CA ARG A 90 -4.82 5.94 -12.13
C ARG A 90 -3.43 5.77 -11.51
N LEU A 91 -2.52 6.68 -11.85
CA LEU A 91 -1.19 6.76 -11.25
C LEU A 91 -1.26 6.90 -9.73
N LEU A 92 -2.10 7.82 -9.23
CA LEU A 92 -2.23 8.05 -7.79
C LEU A 92 -2.74 6.78 -7.08
N HIS A 93 -3.73 6.11 -7.65
CA HIS A 93 -4.26 4.86 -7.11
C HIS A 93 -3.23 3.74 -7.12
N HIS A 94 -2.49 3.55 -8.23
CA HIS A 94 -1.40 2.58 -8.32
C HIS A 94 -0.34 2.81 -7.23
N TYR A 95 0.05 4.07 -7.07
CA TYR A 95 1.04 4.47 -6.08
C TYR A 95 0.53 4.28 -4.64
N LEU A 96 -0.62 4.87 -4.30
CA LEU A 96 -1.18 4.81 -2.94
C LEU A 96 -1.51 3.37 -2.53
N TRP A 97 -2.11 2.57 -3.41
CA TRP A 97 -2.42 1.17 -3.10
C TRP A 97 -1.16 0.37 -2.75
N SER A 98 -0.09 0.55 -3.53
CA SER A 98 1.17 -0.15 -3.31
C SER A 98 1.87 0.32 -2.02
N VAL A 99 1.91 1.63 -1.76
CA VAL A 99 2.45 2.17 -0.50
C VAL A 99 1.62 1.72 0.70
N CYS A 100 0.30 1.69 0.57
CA CYS A 100 -0.57 1.17 1.61
C CYS A 100 -0.30 -0.31 1.88
N LEU A 101 -0.07 -1.12 0.85
CA LEU A 101 0.28 -2.53 1.01
C LEU A 101 1.63 -2.72 1.72
N LEU A 102 2.63 -1.89 1.38
CA LEU A 102 3.90 -1.83 2.10
C LEU A 102 3.75 -1.40 3.57
N ALA A 103 2.74 -0.58 3.89
CA ALA A 103 2.43 -0.14 5.24
C ALA A 103 1.68 -1.22 6.04
N VAL A 104 0.59 -1.76 5.49
CA VAL A 104 -0.29 -2.72 6.18
C VAL A 104 0.30 -4.11 6.24
N GLY A 105 1.16 -4.49 5.30
CA GLY A 105 1.72 -5.83 5.22
C GLY A 105 2.53 -6.21 6.45
N PRO A 106 3.61 -5.49 6.79
CA PRO A 106 4.39 -5.75 8.01
C PRO A 106 3.54 -5.59 9.28
N TRP A 107 2.54 -4.71 9.26
CA TRP A 107 1.65 -4.52 10.40
C TRP A 107 0.73 -5.73 10.62
N TYR A 108 0.14 -6.25 9.55
CA TYR A 108 -0.80 -7.36 9.59
C TYR A 108 -0.10 -8.70 9.85
N LEU A 109 1.10 -8.89 9.31
CA LEU A 109 1.88 -10.12 9.44
C LEU A 109 2.69 -10.17 10.74
N GLU A 110 3.32 -9.05 11.12
CA GLU A 110 4.36 -9.03 12.15
C GLU A 110 4.13 -7.99 13.24
N ARG A 111 3.02 -7.22 13.19
CA ARG A 111 2.74 -6.11 14.12
C ARG A 111 3.82 -5.02 14.09
N ARG A 112 4.40 -4.77 12.92
CA ARG A 112 5.40 -3.73 12.65
C ARG A 112 4.84 -2.64 11.75
N VAL A 113 5.03 -1.37 12.10
CA VAL A 113 4.63 -0.23 11.28
C VAL A 113 5.88 0.42 10.69
N PRO A 114 6.13 0.30 9.37
CA PRO A 114 7.32 0.88 8.75
C PRO A 114 7.27 2.41 8.77
N VAL A 115 8.44 3.04 8.85
CA VAL A 115 8.60 4.45 8.47
C VAL A 115 8.52 4.56 6.94
N LEU A 116 7.71 5.49 6.44
CA LEU A 116 7.42 5.68 5.02
C LEU A 116 7.90 7.06 4.53
N GLY A 117 9.21 7.31 4.63
CA GLY A 117 9.79 8.56 4.15
C GLY A 117 9.56 8.78 2.66
N ALA A 118 9.27 10.02 2.25
CA ALA A 118 9.11 10.37 0.83
C ALA A 118 10.42 10.24 0.02
N ASP A 119 11.56 10.10 0.70
CA ASP A 119 12.88 9.79 0.15
C ASP A 119 13.21 8.28 0.15
N GLN A 120 12.28 7.44 0.61
CA GLN A 120 12.44 5.98 0.66
C GLN A 120 11.62 5.27 -0.41
N LEU A 121 10.80 5.99 -1.18
CA LEU A 121 9.91 5.46 -2.19
C LEU A 121 10.14 6.16 -3.53
N TRP A 122 10.26 5.35 -4.58
CA TRP A 122 10.43 5.82 -5.95
C TRP A 122 9.49 5.08 -6.89
N ILE A 123 9.15 5.73 -8.00
CA ILE A 123 8.46 5.12 -9.12
C ILE A 123 9.24 5.35 -10.41
N ALA A 124 9.35 4.31 -11.24
CA ALA A 124 9.86 4.41 -12.60
C ALA A 124 8.75 4.91 -13.52
N PRO A 125 8.82 6.14 -14.08
CA PRO A 125 7.73 6.69 -14.88
C PRO A 125 7.43 5.89 -16.15
N HIS A 126 8.37 5.10 -16.67
CA HIS A 126 8.14 4.25 -17.83
C HIS A 126 7.36 2.98 -17.47
N SER A 127 7.87 2.16 -16.56
CA SER A 127 7.29 0.85 -16.23
C SER A 127 6.21 0.90 -15.16
N GLY A 128 6.15 1.96 -14.35
CA GLY A 128 5.28 2.03 -13.17
C GLY A 128 5.79 1.18 -12.00
N GLU A 129 6.95 0.53 -12.12
CA GLU A 129 7.57 -0.20 -11.02
C GLU A 129 7.90 0.74 -9.87
N LEU A 130 7.81 0.20 -8.66
CA LEU A 130 8.16 0.90 -7.44
C LEU A 130 9.49 0.40 -6.91
N ALA A 131 10.19 1.26 -6.19
CA ALA A 131 11.32 0.87 -5.36
C ALA A 131 11.09 1.39 -3.95
N PHE A 132 11.42 0.57 -2.96
CA PHE A 132 11.33 0.91 -1.56
C PHE A 132 12.66 0.65 -0.88
N ARG A 133 13.16 1.62 -0.11
CA ARG A 133 14.31 1.48 0.77
C ARG A 133 13.80 1.39 2.21
N PRO A 134 13.75 0.17 2.79
CA PRO A 134 13.31 0.00 4.17
C PRO A 134 14.16 0.82 5.14
N GLY A 135 13.54 1.25 6.24
CA GLY A 135 14.21 1.99 7.30
C GLY A 135 13.86 1.42 8.68
N GLY A 136 13.56 2.31 9.62
CA GLY A 136 13.04 1.93 10.93
C GLY A 136 11.56 1.52 10.91
N PHE A 137 11.09 0.99 12.03
CA PHE A 137 9.67 0.69 12.25
C PHE A 137 9.27 0.87 13.72
N ALA A 138 7.96 1.03 13.95
CA ALA A 138 7.37 0.92 15.26
C ALA A 138 6.83 -0.51 15.51
N CYS A 139 6.93 -1.00 16.74
CA CYS A 139 6.45 -2.34 17.14
C CYS A 139 5.94 -2.33 18.60
N LEU A 140 5.42 -3.45 19.08
CA LEU A 140 5.12 -3.62 20.50
C LEU A 140 6.33 -4.13 21.29
N SER A 141 6.20 -4.13 22.62
CA SER A 141 7.24 -4.57 23.55
C SER A 141 7.53 -6.08 23.51
N ASP A 142 6.64 -6.88 22.93
CA ASP A 142 6.81 -8.32 22.70
C ASP A 142 7.51 -8.65 21.37
N ASP A 143 7.79 -7.67 20.52
CA ASP A 143 8.55 -7.88 19.29
C ASP A 143 10.01 -8.25 19.63
N PRO A 144 10.60 -9.29 19.01
CA PRO A 144 12.00 -9.65 19.22
C PRO A 144 13.00 -8.50 18.96
N ALA A 145 12.66 -7.58 18.05
CA ALA A 145 13.50 -6.43 17.70
C ALA A 145 13.36 -5.25 18.68
N ALA A 146 12.42 -5.30 19.64
CA ALA A 146 12.17 -4.24 20.62
C ALA A 146 13.38 -3.93 21.52
N ARG A 147 14.35 -4.84 21.61
CA ARG A 147 15.55 -4.68 22.43
C ARG A 147 16.81 -4.74 21.57
N GLY A 148 17.51 -3.62 21.47
CA GLY A 148 18.88 -3.59 20.95
C GLY A 148 19.03 -3.41 19.44
N VAL A 149 17.93 -3.23 18.68
CA VAL A 149 17.99 -2.93 17.25
C VAL A 149 17.78 -1.43 17.03
N ALA A 150 18.78 -0.76 16.43
CA ALA A 150 18.66 0.66 16.07
C ALA A 150 17.56 0.87 15.02
N GLY A 151 16.83 1.99 15.14
CA GLY A 151 15.70 2.30 14.25
C GLY A 151 14.38 1.62 14.61
N VAL A 152 14.33 0.83 15.70
CA VAL A 152 13.08 0.27 16.24
C VAL A 152 12.52 1.17 17.34
N ARG A 153 11.23 1.50 17.24
CA ARG A 153 10.50 2.27 18.26
C ARG A 153 9.39 1.43 18.88
N VAL A 154 9.40 1.29 20.19
CA VAL A 154 8.36 0.53 20.90
C VAL A 154 7.17 1.43 21.22
N VAL A 155 5.95 0.97 20.95
CA VAL A 155 4.70 1.63 21.34
C VAL A 155 3.94 0.84 22.41
N PRO A 156 3.10 1.50 23.23
CA PRO A 156 2.50 0.90 24.43
C PRO A 156 1.55 -0.28 24.17
N GLY A 157 0.87 -0.31 23.02
CA GLY A 157 -0.19 -1.27 22.78
C GLY A 157 -0.74 -1.26 21.36
N GLY A 158 -1.69 -2.17 21.11
CA GLY A 158 -2.26 -2.38 19.77
C GLY A 158 -3.05 -1.19 19.24
N SER A 159 -3.72 -0.42 20.12
CA SER A 159 -4.41 0.83 19.75
C SER A 159 -3.43 1.88 19.25
N GLU A 160 -2.31 2.02 19.95
CA GLU A 160 -1.25 2.97 19.60
C GLU A 160 -0.58 2.52 18.31
N LEU A 161 -0.29 1.22 18.13
CA LEU A 161 0.25 0.71 16.87
C LEU A 161 -0.68 0.99 15.67
N ARG A 162 -2.01 0.85 15.83
CA ARG A 162 -2.96 1.25 14.77
C ARG A 162 -2.93 2.76 14.51
N ALA A 163 -2.74 3.57 15.55
CA ALA A 163 -2.57 5.02 15.39
C ALA A 163 -1.28 5.36 14.64
N GLU A 164 -0.18 4.67 14.96
CA GLU A 164 1.09 4.80 14.23
C GLU A 164 0.95 4.44 12.76
N LEU A 165 0.23 3.37 12.43
CA LEU A 165 -0.01 2.98 11.03
C LEU A 165 -0.77 4.07 10.28
N ARG A 166 -1.82 4.64 10.89
CA ARG A 166 -2.55 5.76 10.28
C ARG A 166 -1.67 7.00 10.13
N ALA A 167 -0.85 7.32 11.12
CA ALA A 167 0.06 8.44 11.07
C ALA A 167 1.10 8.28 9.95
N ALA A 168 1.78 7.12 9.88
CA ALA A 168 2.78 6.84 8.85
C ALA A 168 2.21 6.96 7.43
N VAL A 169 1.00 6.43 7.20
CA VAL A 169 0.31 6.55 5.89
C VAL A 169 -0.09 8.00 5.62
N ALA A 170 -0.61 8.73 6.62
CA ALA A 170 -1.02 10.12 6.45
C ALA A 170 0.17 11.05 6.18
N GLU A 171 1.26 10.92 6.93
CA GLU A 171 2.50 11.68 6.77
C GLU A 171 3.10 11.47 5.37
N HIS A 172 3.07 10.22 4.86
CA HIS A 172 3.51 9.94 3.50
C HIS A 172 2.54 10.50 2.44
N ALA A 173 1.24 10.30 2.64
CA ALA A 173 0.23 10.66 1.66
C ALA A 173 0.08 12.18 1.51
N GLU A 174 0.25 12.97 2.57
CA GLU A 174 0.04 14.42 2.53
C GLU A 174 0.84 15.15 1.42
N PRO A 175 2.19 15.04 1.34
CA PRO A 175 2.95 15.67 0.27
C PRO A 175 2.63 15.08 -1.12
N VAL A 176 2.32 13.79 -1.19
CA VAL A 176 1.89 13.14 -2.45
C VAL A 176 0.58 13.74 -2.93
N LEU A 177 -0.43 13.82 -2.07
CA LEU A 177 -1.72 14.42 -2.41
C LEU A 177 -1.55 15.90 -2.80
N ALA A 178 -0.67 16.65 -2.13
CA ALA A 178 -0.35 18.02 -2.50
C ALA A 178 0.20 18.12 -3.93
N ALA A 179 1.11 17.22 -4.32
CA ALA A 179 1.65 17.16 -5.69
C ALA A 179 0.58 16.82 -6.74
N PHE A 180 -0.37 15.94 -6.43
CA PHE A 180 -1.43 15.52 -7.37
C PHE A 180 -2.60 16.49 -7.49
N ARG A 181 -2.83 17.38 -6.50
CA ARG A 181 -3.96 18.33 -6.50
C ARG A 181 -4.14 19.11 -7.80
N PRO A 182 -3.10 19.70 -8.43
CA PRO A 182 -3.25 20.48 -9.66
C PRO A 182 -3.75 19.66 -10.86
N VAL A 183 -3.44 18.35 -10.91
CA VAL A 183 -3.71 17.50 -12.08
C VAL A 183 -4.91 16.57 -11.91
N ALA A 184 -5.24 16.18 -10.68
CA ALA A 184 -6.27 15.18 -10.40
C ALA A 184 -7.72 15.68 -10.54
N LYS A 185 -7.94 17.00 -10.66
CA LYS A 185 -9.27 17.65 -10.70
C LYS A 185 -10.21 17.20 -9.56
N ARG A 186 -9.65 17.07 -8.35
CA ARG A 186 -10.36 16.58 -7.14
C ARG A 186 -10.09 17.44 -5.94
N GLY A 187 -11.12 17.65 -5.11
CA GLY A 187 -10.98 18.32 -3.83
C GLY A 187 -10.27 17.47 -2.78
N SER A 188 -9.74 18.14 -1.75
CA SER A 188 -9.02 17.52 -0.61
C SER A 188 -9.70 16.28 -0.04
N ARG A 189 -11.00 16.38 0.24
CA ARG A 189 -11.79 15.27 0.80
C ARG A 189 -11.81 14.02 -0.09
N ALA A 190 -11.90 14.20 -1.41
CA ALA A 190 -11.93 13.09 -2.36
C ALA A 190 -10.55 12.41 -2.50
N LEU A 191 -9.47 13.18 -2.37
CA LEU A 191 -8.10 12.64 -2.36
C LEU A 191 -7.83 11.85 -1.08
N TRP A 192 -8.21 12.37 0.09
CA TRP A 192 -8.12 11.62 1.35
C TRP A 192 -9.05 10.39 1.39
N GLY A 193 -10.22 10.45 0.73
CA GLY A 193 -11.06 9.27 0.54
C GLY A 193 -10.38 8.17 -0.28
N MET A 194 -9.55 8.54 -1.27
CA MET A 194 -8.74 7.56 -2.02
C MET A 194 -7.67 6.91 -1.13
N VAL A 195 -7.03 7.68 -0.24
CA VAL A 195 -6.07 7.12 0.74
C VAL A 195 -6.75 6.08 1.64
N THR A 196 -7.91 6.41 2.22
CA THR A 196 -8.69 5.44 3.00
C THR A 196 -9.04 4.21 2.16
N ASP A 197 -9.55 4.42 0.95
CA ASP A 197 -9.98 3.33 0.07
C ASP A 197 -8.84 2.40 -0.31
N ASP A 198 -7.65 2.93 -0.59
CA ASP A 198 -6.47 2.19 -0.98
C ASP A 198 -5.84 1.47 0.22
N LEU A 199 -5.88 2.07 1.42
CA LEU A 199 -5.47 1.41 2.66
C LEU A 199 -6.32 0.17 2.97
N VAL A 200 -7.63 0.32 2.91
CA VAL A 200 -8.57 -0.80 3.11
C VAL A 200 -8.42 -1.85 2.01
N SER A 201 -8.26 -1.41 0.76
CA SER A 201 -8.13 -2.34 -0.38
C SER A 201 -6.83 -3.13 -0.32
N ALA A 202 -5.73 -2.54 0.12
CA ALA A 202 -4.46 -3.21 0.27
C ALA A 202 -4.53 -4.31 1.35
N LEU A 203 -5.08 -3.99 2.54
CA LEU A 203 -5.26 -4.97 3.61
C LEU A 203 -6.21 -6.10 3.21
N TRP A 204 -7.34 -5.76 2.57
CA TRP A 204 -8.30 -6.77 2.12
C TRP A 204 -7.73 -7.67 1.03
N TYR A 205 -6.98 -7.10 0.08
CA TYR A 205 -6.27 -7.86 -0.93
C TYR A 205 -5.29 -8.86 -0.30
N LEU A 206 -4.42 -8.40 0.60
CA LEU A 206 -3.49 -9.27 1.32
C LEU A 206 -4.21 -10.39 2.08
N GLY A 207 -5.31 -10.05 2.77
CA GLY A 207 -6.13 -11.04 3.45
C GLY A 207 -6.65 -12.14 2.52
N ARG A 208 -7.07 -11.79 1.30
CA ARG A 208 -7.56 -12.75 0.30
C ARG A 208 -6.45 -13.65 -0.22
N GLU A 209 -5.28 -13.09 -0.56
CA GLU A 209 -4.11 -13.86 -1.01
C GLU A 209 -3.65 -14.87 0.07
N LEU A 210 -3.81 -14.53 1.35
CA LEU A 210 -3.47 -15.39 2.49
C LEU A 210 -4.61 -16.33 2.93
N GLY A 211 -5.77 -16.33 2.28
CA GLY A 211 -6.93 -17.12 2.70
C GLY A 211 -7.55 -16.68 4.05
N ARG A 212 -7.33 -15.43 4.46
CA ARG A 212 -7.72 -14.81 5.74
C ARG A 212 -8.64 -13.59 5.55
N GLU A 213 -9.51 -13.64 4.54
CA GLU A 213 -10.34 -12.50 4.13
C GLU A 213 -11.16 -11.88 5.27
N GLU A 214 -11.87 -12.69 6.04
CA GLU A 214 -12.70 -12.23 7.16
C GLU A 214 -11.90 -11.57 8.29
N ASP A 215 -10.71 -12.11 8.60
CA ASP A 215 -9.81 -11.51 9.59
C ASP A 215 -9.29 -10.16 9.08
N ALA A 216 -8.91 -10.06 7.81
CA ALA A 216 -8.49 -8.78 7.22
C ALA A 216 -9.62 -7.73 7.23
N VAL A 217 -10.88 -8.13 7.02
CA VAL A 217 -12.06 -7.26 7.16
C VAL A 217 -12.21 -6.76 8.61
N ALA A 218 -12.09 -7.66 9.59
CA ALA A 218 -12.14 -7.27 11.01
C ALA A 218 -11.00 -6.30 11.38
N ARG A 219 -9.77 -6.57 10.91
CA ARG A 219 -8.61 -5.68 11.11
C ARG A 219 -8.78 -4.33 10.43
N ALA A 220 -9.37 -4.29 9.24
CA ALA A 220 -9.68 -3.03 8.57
C ALA A 220 -10.68 -2.19 9.37
N ALA A 221 -11.71 -2.82 9.95
CA ALA A 221 -12.69 -2.15 10.81
C ALA A 221 -12.04 -1.59 12.10
N GLU A 222 -11.11 -2.33 12.72
CA GLU A 222 -10.34 -1.85 13.87
C GLU A 222 -9.38 -0.70 13.52
N LEU A 223 -8.79 -0.74 12.32
CA LEU A 223 -7.84 0.26 11.83
C LEU A 223 -8.56 1.57 11.46
N LEU A 224 -9.73 1.46 10.84
CA LEU A 224 -10.53 2.57 10.32
C LEU A 224 -12.00 2.49 10.80
N PRO A 225 -12.25 2.73 12.11
CA PRO A 225 -13.61 2.74 12.66
C PRO A 225 -14.40 4.01 12.26
N GLY A 226 -13.77 4.99 11.63
CA GLY A 226 -14.31 6.34 11.45
C GLY A 226 -13.74 7.33 12.47
N GLY A 227 -13.86 8.64 12.19
CA GLY A 227 -13.30 9.69 13.05
C GLY A 227 -11.76 9.72 13.08
N THR A 228 -11.10 9.04 12.13
CA THR A 228 -9.64 8.88 12.05
C THR A 228 -9.00 9.92 11.13
N ALA A 229 -9.24 11.21 11.38
CA ALA A 229 -8.66 12.29 10.58
C ALA A 229 -7.12 12.17 10.46
N PRO A 230 -6.51 12.52 9.32
CA PRO A 230 -7.11 13.14 8.12
C PRO A 230 -7.82 12.13 7.19
N MET A 231 -7.73 10.83 7.47
CA MET A 231 -8.44 9.81 6.69
C MET A 231 -9.95 10.02 6.84
N VAL A 232 -10.64 9.97 5.70
CA VAL A 232 -12.07 10.19 5.62
C VAL A 232 -12.78 8.84 5.72
N GLY A 233 -13.97 8.80 6.33
CA GLY A 233 -14.81 7.60 6.37
C GLY A 233 -14.25 6.46 7.22
N SER A 234 -14.69 5.25 6.92
CA SER A 234 -14.34 4.00 7.64
C SER A 234 -14.07 2.87 6.64
N ALA A 235 -13.74 1.68 7.14
CA ALA A 235 -13.59 0.49 6.29
C ALA A 235 -14.87 0.15 5.50
N ASP A 236 -16.04 0.35 6.13
CA ASP A 236 -17.40 0.26 5.56
C ASP A 236 -17.68 -1.01 4.72
N PHE A 237 -17.28 -2.17 5.26
CA PHE A 237 -17.62 -3.46 4.68
C PHE A 237 -19.09 -3.82 4.89
N ARG A 238 -19.66 -4.50 3.92
CA ARG A 238 -21.02 -5.06 3.94
C ARG A 238 -21.08 -6.34 3.13
N ARG A 239 -22.13 -7.13 3.34
CA ARG A 239 -22.39 -8.35 2.59
C ARG A 239 -23.47 -8.15 1.53
N LEU A 240 -23.32 -8.86 0.42
CA LEU A 240 -24.30 -8.96 -0.65
C LEU A 240 -24.87 -10.38 -0.65
N ALA A 241 -26.19 -10.49 -0.71
CA ALA A 241 -26.83 -11.77 -0.95
C ALA A 241 -26.52 -12.24 -2.38
N GLY A 242 -25.99 -13.46 -2.48
CA GLY A 242 -25.71 -14.18 -3.71
C GLY A 242 -26.77 -15.24 -4.02
N SER A 243 -26.52 -16.03 -5.07
CA SER A 243 -27.33 -17.19 -5.41
C SER A 243 -27.13 -18.33 -4.39
N GLY A 244 -28.16 -19.16 -4.21
CA GLY A 244 -28.09 -20.33 -3.33
C GLY A 244 -27.88 -20.02 -1.84
N GLY A 245 -28.11 -18.77 -1.40
CA GLY A 245 -27.87 -18.34 -0.02
C GLY A 245 -26.41 -17.97 0.27
N ALA A 246 -25.56 -17.84 -0.75
CA ALA A 246 -24.21 -17.31 -0.60
C ALA A 246 -24.24 -15.85 -0.12
N GLU A 247 -23.17 -15.42 0.56
CA GLU A 247 -22.94 -14.02 0.90
C GLU A 247 -21.56 -13.60 0.45
N HIS A 248 -21.47 -12.45 -0.22
CA HIS A 248 -20.20 -11.94 -0.73
C HIS A 248 -19.81 -10.64 -0.06
N LEU A 249 -18.53 -10.51 0.29
CA LEU A 249 -17.99 -9.28 0.87
C LEU A 249 -17.85 -8.19 -0.19
N THR A 250 -18.26 -6.98 0.19
CA THR A 250 -17.95 -5.75 -0.53
C THR A 250 -17.79 -4.60 0.45
N ARG A 251 -17.52 -3.40 -0.07
CA ARG A 251 -17.51 -2.17 0.72
C ARG A 251 -17.98 -0.98 -0.09
N THR A 252 -18.46 0.04 0.60
CA THR A 252 -18.76 1.33 -0.03
C THR A 252 -17.48 2.13 -0.12
N ARG A 253 -17.05 2.43 -1.35
CA ARG A 253 -15.90 3.31 -1.57
C ARG A 253 -16.25 4.77 -1.33
N LEU A 254 -15.28 5.51 -0.83
CA LEU A 254 -15.38 6.95 -0.60
C LEU A 254 -15.01 7.74 -1.86
N GLY A 255 -14.15 7.17 -2.71
CA GLY A 255 -13.65 7.75 -3.94
C GLY A 255 -13.79 6.81 -5.15
N CYS A 256 -13.72 7.39 -6.34
CA CYS A 256 -13.65 6.63 -7.59
C CYS A 256 -12.21 6.64 -8.12
N CYS A 257 -11.65 5.53 -8.55
CA CYS A 257 -10.32 5.50 -9.17
C CYS A 257 -10.31 5.76 -10.69
N LEU A 258 -11.47 6.13 -11.28
CA LEU A 258 -11.70 6.40 -12.71
C LEU A 258 -11.34 5.27 -13.68
N TYR A 259 -11.10 4.05 -13.21
CA TYR A 259 -10.77 2.92 -14.08
C TYR A 259 -11.85 2.62 -15.12
N TYR A 260 -13.11 2.96 -14.84
CA TYR A 260 -14.21 2.80 -15.79
C TYR A 260 -14.02 3.59 -17.11
N VAL A 261 -13.18 4.63 -17.11
CA VAL A 261 -12.83 5.39 -18.33
C VAL A 261 -11.82 4.63 -19.19
N VAL A 262 -10.99 3.78 -18.58
CA VAL A 262 -10.01 2.93 -19.27
C VAL A 262 -10.70 1.68 -19.82
N ARG A 263 -11.39 0.94 -18.94
CA ARG A 263 -12.07 -0.32 -19.28
C ARG A 263 -13.36 -0.48 -18.45
N PRO A 264 -14.51 -0.01 -18.95
CA PRO A 264 -15.76 0.02 -18.17
C PRO A 264 -16.29 -1.36 -17.78
N ALA A 265 -16.05 -2.37 -18.63
CA ALA A 265 -16.46 -3.76 -18.38
C ALA A 265 -15.75 -4.38 -17.15
N ASP A 266 -14.51 -3.95 -16.85
CA ASP A 266 -13.61 -4.62 -15.91
C ASP A 266 -13.44 -3.84 -14.59
N THR A 267 -14.46 -3.09 -14.19
CA THR A 267 -14.43 -2.37 -12.92
C THR A 267 -14.36 -3.31 -11.72
N CYS A 268 -13.62 -2.92 -10.67
CA CYS A 268 -13.48 -3.75 -9.47
C CYS A 268 -14.81 -3.99 -8.74
N ILE A 269 -14.86 -5.05 -7.92
CA ILE A 269 -16.00 -5.47 -7.09
C ILE A 269 -16.36 -4.50 -5.95
N THR A 270 -15.89 -3.26 -6.00
CA THR A 270 -16.17 -2.17 -5.05
C THR A 270 -16.31 -0.82 -5.77
N CYS A 271 -16.32 -0.83 -7.11
CA CYS A 271 -16.49 0.38 -7.90
C CYS A 271 -17.85 1.05 -7.62
N PRO A 272 -17.89 2.36 -7.31
CA PRO A 272 -19.15 3.06 -7.08
C PRO A 272 -20.00 3.23 -8.35
N ARG A 273 -19.47 2.86 -9.53
CA ARG A 273 -20.21 2.81 -10.81
C ARG A 273 -20.90 1.48 -11.08
N THR A 274 -20.66 0.47 -10.24
CA THR A 274 -21.21 -0.88 -10.39
C THR A 274 -22.27 -1.09 -9.34
N GLY A 275 -23.51 -1.37 -9.76
CA GLY A 275 -24.60 -1.72 -8.85
C GLY A 275 -24.43 -3.11 -8.24
N ASP A 276 -25.19 -3.40 -7.20
CA ASP A 276 -25.00 -4.63 -6.42
C ASP A 276 -25.34 -5.90 -7.19
N GLU A 277 -26.37 -5.89 -8.03
CA GLU A 277 -26.71 -7.03 -8.89
C GLU A 277 -25.56 -7.39 -9.85
N GLU A 278 -24.96 -6.38 -10.50
CA GLU A 278 -23.82 -6.59 -11.40
C GLU A 278 -22.58 -7.05 -10.63
N ARG A 279 -22.40 -6.54 -9.41
CA ARG A 279 -21.30 -6.95 -8.53
C ARG A 279 -21.43 -8.42 -8.13
N VAL A 280 -22.62 -8.87 -7.73
CA VAL A 280 -22.89 -10.28 -7.43
C VAL A 280 -22.65 -11.15 -8.66
N ARG A 281 -23.16 -10.75 -9.83
CA ARG A 281 -22.93 -11.49 -11.08
C ARG A 281 -21.44 -11.72 -11.37
N ARG A 282 -20.57 -10.74 -11.09
CA ARG A 282 -19.12 -10.86 -11.30
C ARG A 282 -18.41 -11.69 -10.23
N LEU A 283 -18.96 -11.76 -9.03
CA LEU A 283 -18.41 -12.56 -7.92
C LEU A 283 -18.76 -14.05 -8.07
N GLU A 284 -19.83 -14.36 -8.81
CA GLU A 284 -20.32 -15.72 -9.04
C GLU A 284 -20.00 -16.27 -10.45
N ALA A 285 -19.36 -15.46 -11.30
CA ALA A 285 -18.88 -15.85 -12.63
C ALA A 285 -17.50 -16.52 -12.55
#